data_AF-A0A6A3IBJ6-F1
#
_entry.id   AF-A0A6A3IBJ6-F1
#
_cell.length_a   1.000
_cell.length_b   1.000
_cell.length_c   1.000
_cell.angle_alpha   90.00
_cell.angle_beta   90.00
_cell.angle_gamma   90.00
#
_symmetry.space_group_name_H-M   'P 1'
#
loop_
_entity.id
_entity.type
_entity.pdbx_description
1 polymer ?
#
loop_
_entity_poly.entity_id
_entity_poly.type
_entity_poly.pdbx_seq_one_letter_code
_entity_poly.pdbx_strand_id
1 'polypeptide(L)'
;MAVSGGSGPGPGNSGDSSGDDSSTSSSSRASSSSTASSGSAGSSPAVPFFSPVIPPAGTPSGWRQPRYAPWPKRVRRLRLHLITVQELRTLFLPPPGWIIPRHAPPEPSNWNRALVTPANVEALYATQPWRYLAQAAEAYLFASGDAAFRPFSRRLQRHLEHWAQAYWESTHELHVQGATWKRWRTARNSRRSHAGNRLNSLLQLAVGLFQQGLADMDLLLDPMMLYFPPAHTSIGRWYPGLQHATLQAALDDIDAQEPWRRFYRTPLTVAAMDAHVRCRVTRDHPAFHVPRLADKFVQQV
;
A
#
# COMPACT_ATOMS: atom_id res chain seq x y z
N MET A 1 48.81 23.62 -30.27
CA MET A 1 48.44 24.15 -31.61
C MET A 1 47.18 24.99 -31.45
N ALA A 2 46.97 25.96 -32.34
CA ALA A 2 45.69 26.68 -32.52
C ALA A 2 44.68 25.75 -33.25
N VAL A 3 43.41 26.07 -33.54
CA VAL A 3 42.76 27.36 -33.86
C VAL A 3 41.30 27.42 -33.33
N SER A 4 40.76 28.65 -33.21
CA SER A 4 39.34 29.07 -33.10
C SER A 4 38.38 28.31 -34.06
N GLY A 5 37.05 28.36 -33.99
CA GLY A 5 36.00 29.19 -33.34
C GLY A 5 34.62 28.65 -33.82
N GLY A 6 33.45 29.29 -33.78
CA GLY A 6 32.97 30.59 -33.29
C GLY A 6 31.53 30.85 -33.81
N SER A 7 30.80 31.81 -33.23
CA SER A 7 29.52 32.42 -33.70
C SER A 7 28.18 31.65 -33.61
N GLY A 8 27.13 32.36 -33.14
CA GLY A 8 25.72 32.22 -33.57
C GLY A 8 25.38 33.30 -34.63
N PRO A 9 24.11 33.49 -35.11
CA PRO A 9 22.89 33.70 -34.29
C PRO A 9 21.59 33.06 -34.87
N GLY A 10 20.39 33.50 -34.45
CA GLY A 10 19.08 33.30 -35.15
C GLY A 10 18.67 34.54 -35.97
N PRO A 11 17.38 34.84 -36.27
CA PRO A 11 16.10 34.14 -36.03
C PRO A 11 15.16 34.08 -37.28
N GLY A 12 13.85 33.75 -37.13
CA GLY A 12 12.77 33.91 -38.15
C GLY A 12 11.68 32.81 -38.07
N ASN A 13 10.37 33.10 -37.97
CA ASN A 13 9.36 33.49 -39.00
C ASN A 13 9.08 32.42 -40.09
N SER A 14 7.85 32.18 -40.59
CA SER A 14 6.48 32.69 -40.31
C SER A 14 5.44 31.79 -41.03
N GLY A 15 4.12 31.89 -40.73
CA GLY A 15 3.09 31.11 -41.46
C GLY A 15 1.63 31.32 -41.03
N ASP A 16 1.08 32.52 -41.20
CA ASP A 16 -0.36 32.82 -41.03
C ASP A 16 -1.18 32.58 -42.31
N SER A 17 -2.45 32.18 -42.16
CA SER A 17 -3.66 32.58 -42.93
C SER A 17 -4.85 31.72 -42.45
N SER A 18 -5.99 32.22 -41.92
CA SER A 18 -6.91 33.33 -42.24
C SER A 18 -8.17 32.83 -42.95
N GLY A 19 -9.37 33.25 -42.51
CA GLY A 19 -10.64 32.63 -42.92
C GLY A 19 -11.92 33.03 -42.17
N ASP A 20 -12.01 34.30 -41.77
CA ASP A 20 -13.17 35.23 -41.84
C ASP A 20 -14.36 34.73 -42.73
N ASP A 21 -15.67 34.99 -42.52
CA ASP A 21 -16.49 35.67 -41.48
C ASP A 21 -17.98 35.13 -41.64
N SER A 22 -19.16 35.69 -41.28
CA SER A 22 -19.61 36.99 -40.71
C SER A 22 -21.02 36.97 -40.08
N SER A 23 -21.23 37.88 -39.12
CA SER A 23 -22.42 38.73 -38.90
C SER A 23 -23.88 38.20 -38.82
N THR A 24 -24.38 38.10 -37.58
CA THR A 24 -25.57 38.79 -37.01
C THR A 24 -27.03 38.66 -37.56
N SER A 25 -27.91 38.18 -36.66
CA SER A 25 -29.13 38.86 -36.14
C SER A 25 -30.57 38.60 -36.65
N SER A 26 -31.48 38.54 -35.66
CA SER A 26 -32.91 38.96 -35.64
C SER A 26 -34.07 37.94 -35.77
N SER A 27 -34.60 37.56 -34.59
CA SER A 27 -36.03 37.65 -34.20
C SER A 27 -37.15 37.01 -35.04
N SER A 28 -37.88 36.04 -34.46
CA SER A 28 -39.21 36.30 -33.84
C SER A 28 -39.89 35.04 -33.24
N ARG A 29 -41.04 35.24 -32.58
CA ARG A 29 -41.74 34.31 -31.67
C ARG A 29 -42.59 33.24 -32.38
N ALA A 30 -42.67 32.05 -31.78
CA ALA A 30 -43.92 31.27 -31.69
C ALA A 30 -43.91 30.41 -30.42
N SER A 31 -45.07 30.22 -29.78
CA SER A 31 -45.24 29.36 -28.60
C SER A 31 -46.11 28.16 -28.95
N SER A 32 -45.70 26.95 -28.56
CA SER A 32 -46.59 25.80 -28.45
C SER A 32 -46.16 24.88 -27.31
N SER A 33 -47.15 24.26 -26.66
CA SER A 33 -46.97 23.52 -25.41
C SER A 33 -47.12 22.02 -25.62
N SER A 34 -46.12 21.24 -25.18
CA SER A 34 -46.22 19.78 -25.08
C SER A 34 -45.58 19.29 -23.78
N THR A 35 -46.42 19.15 -22.74
CA THR A 35 -46.02 18.57 -21.44
C THR A 35 -45.81 17.06 -21.56
N ALA A 36 -44.68 16.66 -22.13
CA ALA A 36 -44.20 15.29 -22.00
C ALA A 36 -43.61 15.11 -20.59
N SER A 37 -44.38 14.47 -19.70
CA SER A 37 -43.93 14.12 -18.35
C SER A 37 -42.82 13.08 -18.41
N SER A 38 -41.58 13.55 -18.60
CA SER A 38 -40.37 12.74 -18.41
C SER A 38 -40.33 12.29 -16.96
N GLY A 39 -40.79 11.07 -16.72
CA GLY A 39 -40.72 10.43 -15.41
C GLY A 39 -39.27 10.23 -15.04
N SER A 40 -38.71 11.20 -14.30
CA SER A 40 -37.38 11.11 -13.73
C SER A 40 -37.34 9.92 -12.79
N ALA A 41 -36.89 8.78 -13.31
CA ALA A 41 -36.66 7.56 -12.56
C ALA A 41 -35.56 7.86 -11.55
N GLY A 42 -35.97 8.29 -10.36
CA GLY A 42 -35.08 8.69 -9.29
C GLY A 42 -34.11 7.56 -9.01
N SER A 43 -32.85 7.75 -9.42
CA SER A 43 -31.82 6.73 -9.37
C SER A 43 -31.52 6.43 -7.90
N SER A 44 -32.25 5.45 -7.37
CA SER A 44 -32.09 4.96 -6.02
C SER A 44 -30.62 4.53 -5.89
N PRO A 45 -29.87 5.06 -4.91
CA PRO A 45 -28.45 4.75 -4.81
C PRO A 45 -28.31 3.24 -4.64
N ALA A 46 -27.71 2.59 -5.64
CA ALA A 46 -27.59 1.14 -5.68
C ALA A 46 -26.96 0.66 -4.38
N VAL A 47 -27.70 -0.18 -3.64
CA VAL A 47 -27.23 -0.68 -2.35
C VAL A 47 -25.99 -1.53 -2.62
N PRO A 48 -24.82 -1.18 -2.06
CA PRO A 48 -23.57 -1.87 -2.33
C PRO A 48 -23.66 -3.31 -1.82
N PHE A 49 -23.29 -4.28 -2.65
CA PHE A 49 -23.37 -5.70 -2.31
C PHE A 49 -22.49 -6.07 -1.09
N PHE A 50 -21.42 -5.30 -0.88
CA PHE A 50 -20.61 -5.32 0.34
C PHE A 50 -21.14 -4.27 1.34
N SER A 51 -21.67 -4.73 2.47
CA SER A 51 -22.15 -3.86 3.55
C SER A 51 -21.60 -4.35 4.89
N PRO A 52 -21.11 -3.46 5.78
CA PRO A 52 -21.14 -2.01 5.70
C PRO A 52 -19.97 -1.39 4.92
N VAL A 53 -20.27 -0.37 4.10
CA VAL A 53 -19.22 0.39 3.39
C VAL A 53 -18.38 1.23 4.34
N ILE A 54 -17.07 1.34 4.09
CA ILE A 54 -16.16 2.28 4.78
C ILE A 54 -15.52 3.26 3.77
N PRO A 55 -15.77 4.58 3.86
CA PRO A 55 -16.64 5.28 4.82
C PRO A 55 -18.14 4.98 4.62
N PRO A 56 -18.92 4.79 5.71
CA PRO A 56 -20.37 4.65 5.61
C PRO A 56 -21.09 5.79 4.89
N ALA A 57 -22.27 5.51 4.34
CA ALA A 57 -23.19 6.55 3.90
C ALA A 57 -23.84 7.26 5.11
N GLY A 58 -24.34 8.49 4.87
CA GLY A 58 -25.10 9.25 5.86
C GLY A 58 -24.28 10.24 6.71
N THR A 59 -24.91 10.77 7.77
CA THR A 59 -24.36 11.89 8.56
C THR A 59 -23.18 11.46 9.44
N PRO A 60 -22.01 12.16 9.38
CA PRO A 60 -20.82 11.76 10.14
C PRO A 60 -21.01 11.67 11.66
N SER A 61 -21.98 12.38 12.24
CA SER A 61 -22.25 12.42 13.69
C SER A 61 -22.55 11.04 14.29
N GLY A 62 -23.25 10.16 13.56
CA GLY A 62 -23.58 8.80 14.03
C GLY A 62 -22.37 7.84 14.11
N TRP A 63 -21.20 8.22 13.61
CA TRP A 63 -20.09 7.29 13.37
C TRP A 63 -19.23 7.14 14.62
N ARG A 64 -19.56 6.12 15.44
CA ARG A 64 -18.78 5.65 16.59
C ARG A 64 -17.57 4.83 16.14
N GLN A 65 -16.45 4.92 16.87
CA GLN A 65 -15.15 4.36 16.47
C GLN A 65 -15.17 2.85 16.12
N PRO A 66 -15.89 1.96 16.84
CA PRO A 66 -15.87 0.53 16.50
C PRO A 66 -16.39 0.19 15.10
N ARG A 67 -17.25 1.03 14.50
CA ARG A 67 -17.79 0.80 13.15
C ARG A 67 -16.75 0.96 12.03
N TYR A 68 -15.72 1.78 12.24
CA TYR A 68 -14.67 2.05 11.25
C TYR A 68 -13.25 1.78 11.75
N ALA A 69 -13.05 1.31 12.98
CA ALA A 69 -11.75 0.83 13.45
C ALA A 69 -11.19 -0.23 12.46
N PRO A 70 -9.90 -0.17 12.09
CA PRO A 70 -8.80 0.62 12.66
C PRO A 70 -8.67 2.05 12.08
N TRP A 71 -9.50 2.47 11.14
CA TRP A 71 -9.31 3.74 10.42
C TRP A 71 -9.38 4.97 11.36
N PRO A 72 -8.56 6.00 11.12
CA PRO A 72 -8.59 7.23 11.91
C PRO A 72 -9.88 8.02 11.67
N LYS A 73 -10.34 8.80 12.67
CA LYS A 73 -11.58 9.61 12.63
C LYS A 73 -11.76 10.44 11.36
N ARG A 74 -10.67 10.83 10.66
CA ARG A 74 -10.72 11.57 9.39
C ARG A 74 -11.35 10.81 8.21
N VAL A 75 -11.47 9.48 8.28
CA VAL A 75 -12.20 8.69 7.25
C VAL A 75 -13.67 9.13 7.16
N ARG A 76 -14.22 9.72 8.23
CA ARG A 76 -15.57 10.30 8.31
C ARG A 76 -15.87 11.48 7.36
N ARG A 77 -14.91 11.92 6.55
CA ARG A 77 -15.08 13.00 5.55
C ARG A 77 -14.69 12.57 4.13
N LEU A 78 -14.24 11.33 3.98
CA LEU A 78 -13.72 10.79 2.72
C LEU A 78 -14.87 10.53 1.73
N ARG A 79 -14.61 10.73 0.44
CA ARG A 79 -15.52 10.37 -0.66
C ARG A 79 -14.81 9.40 -1.60
N LEU A 80 -15.25 8.14 -1.66
CA LEU A 80 -14.61 7.08 -2.44
C LEU A 80 -14.50 7.39 -3.94
N HIS A 81 -15.44 8.16 -4.49
CA HIS A 81 -15.41 8.58 -5.90
C HIS A 81 -14.43 9.73 -6.19
N LEU A 82 -13.90 10.44 -5.17
CA LEU A 82 -12.94 11.54 -5.33
C LEU A 82 -11.53 11.24 -4.81
N ILE A 83 -11.33 10.14 -4.07
CA ILE A 83 -10.06 9.87 -3.38
C ILE A 83 -8.89 9.71 -4.35
N THR A 84 -7.81 10.45 -4.10
CA THR A 84 -6.54 10.28 -4.81
C THR A 84 -5.63 9.26 -4.13
N VAL A 85 -4.73 8.64 -4.91
CA VAL A 85 -3.65 7.78 -4.37
C VAL A 85 -2.79 8.53 -3.34
N GLN A 86 -2.60 9.84 -3.52
CA GLN A 86 -1.80 10.67 -2.63
C GLN A 86 -2.48 10.89 -1.28
N GLU A 87 -3.77 11.22 -1.22
CA GLU A 87 -4.53 11.28 0.03
C GLU A 87 -4.55 9.93 0.73
N LEU A 88 -4.80 8.85 -0.02
CA LEU A 88 -4.83 7.49 0.50
C LEU A 88 -3.51 7.14 1.21
N ARG A 89 -2.39 7.39 0.53
CA ARG A 89 -1.03 7.12 1.04
C ARG A 89 -0.60 8.04 2.19
N THR A 90 -1.03 9.30 2.21
CA THR A 90 -0.55 10.28 3.21
C THR A 90 -1.44 10.42 4.44
N LEU A 91 -2.74 10.16 4.31
CA LEU A 91 -3.72 10.39 5.39
C LEU A 91 -4.23 9.08 6.01
N PHE A 92 -4.21 7.96 5.29
CA PHE A 92 -4.90 6.74 5.72
C PHE A 92 -3.99 5.51 5.88
N LEU A 93 -2.93 5.38 5.08
CA LEU A 93 -2.08 4.18 5.05
C LEU A 93 -0.71 4.34 5.72
N PRO A 94 -0.24 3.35 6.50
CA PRO A 94 -1.03 2.28 7.13
C PRO A 94 -1.97 2.85 8.20
N PRO A 95 -3.07 2.15 8.56
CA PRO A 95 -3.86 2.46 9.74
C PRO A 95 -2.94 2.54 10.98
N PRO A 96 -2.81 3.70 11.65
CA PRO A 96 -1.75 3.89 12.64
C PRO A 96 -1.93 2.99 13.86
N GLY A 97 -0.90 2.22 14.22
CA GLY A 97 -0.93 1.33 15.39
C GLY A 97 -1.81 0.09 15.23
N TRP A 98 -2.07 -0.36 14.01
CA TRP A 98 -2.92 -1.53 13.72
C TRP A 98 -2.08 -2.80 13.49
N ILE A 99 -1.45 -2.95 12.32
CA ILE A 99 -0.43 -3.99 12.08
C ILE A 99 0.91 -3.59 12.70
N ILE A 100 1.27 -2.31 12.56
CA ILE A 100 2.61 -1.79 12.84
C ILE A 100 2.56 -0.96 14.14
N PRO A 101 3.40 -1.24 15.16
CA PRO A 101 3.43 -0.49 16.42
C PRO A 101 3.68 1.02 16.23
N ARG A 102 3.12 1.82 17.16
CA ARG A 102 3.29 3.29 17.17
C ARG A 102 4.65 3.74 17.67
N HIS A 103 5.22 2.97 18.59
CA HIS A 103 6.45 3.29 19.33
C HIS A 103 7.45 2.16 19.13
N ALA A 104 8.72 2.52 18.99
CA ALA A 104 9.81 1.54 19.05
C ALA A 104 10.12 1.20 20.51
N PRO A 105 10.56 -0.02 20.81
CA PRO A 105 11.35 -0.28 22.01
C PRO A 105 12.56 0.68 22.06
N PRO A 106 12.99 1.14 23.25
CA PRO A 106 14.26 1.85 23.39
C PRO A 106 15.44 0.92 23.07
N GLU A 107 16.62 1.48 22.76
CA GLU A 107 17.84 0.67 22.68
C GLU A 107 18.15 0.09 24.07
N PRO A 108 18.28 -1.25 24.22
CA PRO A 108 18.62 -1.86 25.50
C PRO A 108 20.06 -1.52 25.90
N SER A 109 20.30 -1.42 27.21
CA SER A 109 21.64 -1.10 27.76
C SER A 109 22.72 -2.11 27.35
N ASN A 110 22.35 -3.39 27.27
CA ASN A 110 23.22 -4.49 26.85
C ASN A 110 22.56 -5.28 25.71
N TRP A 111 23.30 -5.53 24.63
CA TRP A 111 22.88 -6.33 23.49
C TRP A 111 24.08 -6.96 22.77
N ASN A 112 23.87 -8.08 22.06
CA ASN A 112 24.97 -8.86 21.50
C ASN A 112 25.50 -8.28 20.18
N ARG A 113 26.39 -7.29 20.30
CA ARG A 113 27.07 -6.62 19.17
C ARG A 113 27.86 -7.58 18.27
N ALA A 114 28.34 -8.71 18.80
CA ALA A 114 29.07 -9.71 18.02
C ALA A 114 28.19 -10.47 17.01
N LEU A 115 26.87 -10.46 17.16
CA LEU A 115 25.95 -11.03 16.16
C LEU A 115 25.75 -10.12 14.95
N VAL A 116 25.88 -8.80 15.09
CA VAL A 116 25.53 -7.81 14.04
C VAL A 116 26.79 -7.25 13.35
N THR A 117 27.78 -8.11 13.12
CA THR A 117 28.97 -7.81 12.31
C THR A 117 28.63 -7.81 10.82
N PRO A 118 29.39 -7.11 9.95
CA PRO A 118 29.19 -7.15 8.50
C PRO A 118 29.09 -8.56 7.93
N ALA A 119 30.04 -9.45 8.27
CA ALA A 119 30.06 -10.83 7.79
C ALA A 119 28.81 -11.64 8.19
N ASN A 120 28.33 -11.49 9.42
CA ASN A 120 27.12 -12.20 9.88
C ASN A 120 25.86 -11.71 9.14
N VAL A 121 25.77 -10.41 8.86
CA VAL A 121 24.62 -9.86 8.12
C VAL A 121 24.73 -10.17 6.62
N GLU A 122 25.93 -10.26 6.04
CA GLU A 122 26.16 -10.73 4.67
C GLU A 122 25.76 -12.20 4.52
N ALA A 123 26.16 -13.06 5.47
CA ALA A 123 25.72 -14.46 5.52
C ALA A 123 24.20 -14.60 5.68
N LEU A 124 23.56 -13.77 6.51
CA LEU A 124 22.10 -13.69 6.61
C LEU A 124 21.46 -13.28 5.27
N TYR A 125 21.97 -12.24 4.61
CA TYR A 125 21.39 -11.78 3.34
C TYR A 125 21.54 -12.81 2.21
N ALA A 126 22.55 -13.68 2.28
CA ALA A 126 22.72 -14.79 1.35
C ALA A 126 21.60 -15.86 1.47
N THR A 127 20.96 -16.04 2.63
CA THR A 127 19.80 -16.95 2.78
C THR A 127 18.51 -16.34 2.21
N GLN A 128 18.51 -15.04 1.89
CA GLN A 128 17.37 -14.26 1.42
C GLN A 128 16.14 -14.37 2.35
N PRO A 129 16.23 -13.92 3.62
CA PRO A 129 15.19 -14.12 4.64
C PRO A 129 13.81 -13.52 4.27
N TRP A 130 13.75 -12.64 3.28
CA TRP A 130 12.51 -12.07 2.74
C TRP A 130 11.75 -12.97 1.75
N ARG A 131 12.28 -14.13 1.31
CA ARG A 131 11.65 -14.96 0.26
C ARG A 131 10.20 -15.35 0.56
N TYR A 132 9.83 -15.54 1.83
CA TYR A 132 8.44 -15.85 2.21
C TYR A 132 7.46 -14.67 2.00
N LEU A 133 7.94 -13.42 1.97
CA LEU A 133 7.11 -12.24 1.64
C LEU A 133 6.82 -12.13 0.13
N ALA A 134 7.72 -12.66 -0.71
CA ALA A 134 7.53 -12.71 -2.16
C ALA A 134 6.39 -13.66 -2.55
N GLN A 135 6.23 -14.76 -1.82
CA GLN A 135 5.03 -15.59 -1.92
C GLN A 135 3.81 -14.79 -1.40
N ALA A 136 2.91 -14.44 -2.31
CA ALA A 136 1.67 -13.76 -1.95
C ALA A 136 0.85 -14.60 -0.97
N ALA A 137 0.30 -13.94 0.05
CA ALA A 137 -0.66 -14.58 0.93
C ALA A 137 -2.02 -14.74 0.23
N GLU A 138 -2.86 -15.62 0.78
CA GLU A 138 -4.25 -15.75 0.37
C GLU A 138 -5.04 -14.48 0.74
N ALA A 139 -5.92 -14.04 -0.16
CA ALA A 139 -6.84 -12.93 0.10
C ALA A 139 -7.90 -13.38 1.12
N TYR A 140 -8.25 -12.48 2.05
CA TYR A 140 -9.24 -12.76 3.11
C TYR A 140 -10.58 -12.05 2.87
N LEU A 141 -10.58 -10.91 2.18
CA LEU A 141 -11.76 -10.06 2.04
C LEU A 141 -12.52 -10.28 0.73
N PHE A 142 -11.89 -10.91 -0.26
CA PHE A 142 -12.41 -11.07 -1.62
C PHE A 142 -11.82 -12.30 -2.31
N ALA A 143 -12.59 -12.92 -3.20
CA ALA A 143 -12.09 -14.03 -4.00
C ALA A 143 -11.11 -13.51 -5.08
N SER A 144 -9.83 -13.91 -5.04
CA SER A 144 -8.83 -13.48 -6.03
C SER A 144 -9.13 -13.92 -7.48
N GLY A 145 -10.09 -14.82 -7.67
CA GLY A 145 -10.60 -15.25 -8.96
C GLY A 145 -11.57 -14.25 -9.62
N ASP A 146 -12.24 -13.39 -8.84
CA ASP A 146 -13.20 -12.39 -9.31
C ASP A 146 -12.56 -11.49 -10.39
N ALA A 147 -13.28 -11.28 -11.49
CA ALA A 147 -12.84 -10.45 -12.62
C ALA A 147 -12.52 -9.00 -12.21
N ALA A 148 -13.25 -8.41 -11.26
CA ALA A 148 -13.02 -7.06 -10.75
C ALA A 148 -11.69 -6.95 -9.98
N PHE A 149 -11.39 -7.92 -9.11
CA PHE A 149 -10.20 -7.92 -8.27
C PHE A 149 -8.95 -8.52 -8.95
N ARG A 150 -9.11 -9.23 -10.08
CA ARG A 150 -8.03 -9.87 -10.85
C ARG A 150 -6.89 -8.91 -11.32
N PRO A 151 -7.14 -7.64 -11.69
CA PRO A 151 -6.08 -6.69 -12.02
C PRO A 151 -5.28 -6.26 -10.78
N PHE A 152 -5.97 -6.00 -9.67
CA PHE A 152 -5.37 -5.62 -8.38
C PHE A 152 -4.50 -6.76 -7.83
N SER A 153 -5.04 -7.97 -7.73
CA SER A 153 -4.35 -9.17 -7.25
C SER A 153 -3.06 -9.44 -8.05
N ARG A 154 -3.13 -9.45 -9.38
CA ARG A 154 -1.96 -9.65 -10.26
C ARG A 154 -0.99 -8.47 -10.30
N ARG A 155 -1.32 -7.31 -9.71
CA ARG A 155 -0.39 -6.20 -9.49
C ARG A 155 0.26 -6.33 -8.11
N LEU A 156 -0.48 -6.71 -7.09
CA LEU A 156 0.01 -6.92 -5.72
C LEU A 156 1.00 -8.08 -5.67
N GLN A 157 0.66 -9.24 -6.24
CA GLN A 157 1.57 -10.39 -6.33
C GLN A 157 2.93 -9.98 -6.93
N ARG A 158 2.95 -9.42 -8.15
CA ARG A 158 4.19 -8.97 -8.81
C ARG A 158 4.93 -7.89 -8.03
N HIS A 159 4.21 -7.03 -7.31
CA HIS A 159 4.82 -6.03 -6.44
C HIS A 159 5.50 -6.67 -5.21
N LEU A 160 4.90 -7.70 -4.62
CA LEU A 160 5.52 -8.48 -3.53
C LEU A 160 6.74 -9.26 -4.03
N GLU A 161 6.62 -9.97 -5.16
CA GLU A 161 7.72 -10.71 -5.80
C GLU A 161 8.98 -9.85 -6.00
N HIS A 162 8.81 -8.60 -6.44
CA HIS A 162 9.93 -7.69 -6.73
C HIS A 162 10.42 -6.87 -5.52
N TRP A 163 9.57 -6.64 -4.50
CA TRP A 163 9.88 -5.72 -3.40
C TRP A 163 9.87 -6.35 -2.00
N ALA A 164 9.73 -7.68 -1.89
CA ALA A 164 9.78 -8.43 -0.62
C ALA A 164 10.94 -8.01 0.30
N GLN A 165 12.16 -7.88 -0.26
CA GLN A 165 13.34 -7.41 0.48
C GLN A 165 13.10 -6.04 1.13
N ALA A 166 12.52 -5.09 0.41
CA ALA A 166 12.28 -3.74 0.93
C ALA A 166 11.29 -3.74 2.10
N TYR A 167 10.29 -4.63 2.07
CA TYR A 167 9.33 -4.80 3.17
C TYR A 167 9.99 -5.44 4.40
N TRP A 168 10.72 -6.54 4.22
CA TRP A 168 11.45 -7.20 5.30
C TRP A 168 12.47 -6.24 5.94
N GLU A 169 13.29 -5.56 5.14
CA GLU A 169 14.24 -4.55 5.63
C GLU A 169 13.55 -3.39 6.38
N SER A 170 12.27 -3.11 6.10
CA SER A 170 11.54 -2.05 6.80
C SER A 170 11.15 -2.43 8.22
N THR A 171 10.91 -3.71 8.50
CA THR A 171 10.66 -4.27 9.83
C THR A 171 11.91 -4.81 10.53
N HIS A 172 13.03 -5.00 9.79
CA HIS A 172 14.30 -5.56 10.29
C HIS A 172 15.50 -4.61 10.01
N GLU A 173 15.58 -3.47 10.71
CA GLU A 173 16.74 -2.55 10.66
C GLU A 173 17.83 -2.99 11.65
N LEU A 174 18.73 -3.85 11.19
CA LEU A 174 19.85 -4.38 11.99
C LEU A 174 20.88 -3.28 12.33
N HIS A 175 21.28 -3.14 13.60
CA HIS A 175 22.31 -2.16 14.01
C HIS A 175 23.73 -2.64 13.65
N VAL A 176 24.16 -2.36 12.42
CA VAL A 176 25.58 -2.47 12.01
C VAL A 176 26.32 -1.17 12.39
N GLN A 177 27.61 -1.23 12.69
CA GLN A 177 28.43 -0.05 12.99
C GLN A 177 29.34 0.37 11.80
N GLY A 178 29.94 1.57 11.89
CA GLY A 178 30.97 2.04 10.97
C GLY A 178 30.50 2.40 9.55
N ALA A 179 31.46 2.49 8.61
CA ALA A 179 31.21 2.95 7.24
C ALA A 179 30.32 2.00 6.42
N THR A 180 30.41 0.69 6.68
CA THR A 180 29.56 -0.34 6.05
C THR A 180 28.09 -0.03 6.25
N TRP A 181 27.69 0.34 7.47
CA TRP A 181 26.31 0.70 7.80
C TRP A 181 25.75 1.84 6.93
N LYS A 182 26.58 2.85 6.61
CA LYS A 182 26.18 3.99 5.76
C LYS A 182 25.84 3.53 4.34
N ARG A 183 26.64 2.62 3.76
CA ARG A 183 26.37 2.03 2.43
C ARG A 183 25.07 1.22 2.44
N TRP A 184 24.91 0.37 3.45
CA TRP A 184 23.75 -0.51 3.63
C TRP A 184 22.43 0.26 3.79
N ARG A 185 22.41 1.25 4.69
CA ARG A 185 21.24 2.12 4.90
C ARG A 185 20.85 2.87 3.62
N THR A 186 21.80 3.35 2.84
CA THR A 186 21.51 4.01 1.55
C THR A 186 20.86 3.05 0.55
N ALA A 187 21.39 1.83 0.39
CA ALA A 187 20.82 0.83 -0.51
C ALA A 187 19.38 0.42 -0.10
N ARG A 188 19.16 0.17 1.21
CA ARG A 188 17.84 -0.07 1.80
C ARG A 188 16.86 1.08 1.56
N ASN A 189 17.29 2.32 1.81
CA ASN A 189 16.44 3.49 1.65
C ASN A 189 16.06 3.73 0.18
N SER A 190 16.98 3.45 -0.76
CA SER A 190 16.68 3.40 -2.20
C SER A 190 15.63 2.33 -2.51
N ARG A 191 15.83 1.06 -2.10
CA ARG A 191 14.86 -0.03 -2.28
C ARG A 191 13.47 0.35 -1.74
N ARG A 192 13.37 0.84 -0.51
CA ARG A 192 12.12 1.30 0.13
C ARG A 192 11.46 2.46 -0.64
N SER A 193 12.26 3.39 -1.19
CA SER A 193 11.75 4.49 -2.01
C SER A 193 11.18 4.00 -3.34
N HIS A 194 11.91 3.15 -4.08
CA HIS A 194 11.44 2.60 -5.34
C HIS A 194 10.21 1.69 -5.16
N ALA A 195 10.21 0.82 -4.15
CA ALA A 195 9.06 0.01 -3.77
C ALA A 195 7.85 0.90 -3.42
N GLY A 196 8.04 1.91 -2.57
CA GLY A 196 6.98 2.88 -2.25
C GLY A 196 6.43 3.58 -3.50
N ASN A 197 7.27 3.93 -4.46
CA ASN A 197 6.83 4.58 -5.70
C ASN A 197 6.10 3.62 -6.65
N ARG A 198 6.50 2.34 -6.71
CA ARG A 198 5.76 1.31 -7.47
C ARG A 198 4.42 0.92 -6.81
N LEU A 199 4.32 0.99 -5.47
CA LEU A 199 3.09 0.75 -4.72
C LEU A 199 1.95 1.70 -5.15
N ASN A 200 2.25 2.94 -5.54
CA ASN A 200 1.24 3.86 -6.09
C ASN A 200 0.47 3.27 -7.28
N SER A 201 1.12 2.44 -8.11
CA SER A 201 0.46 1.77 -9.25
C SER A 201 -0.50 0.65 -8.85
N LEU A 202 -0.39 0.12 -7.63
CA LEU A 202 -1.38 -0.79 -7.04
C LEU A 202 -2.51 0.00 -6.40
N LEU A 203 -2.17 1.05 -5.64
CA LEU A 203 -3.16 1.94 -5.00
C LEU A 203 -4.08 2.60 -6.05
N GLN A 204 -3.59 2.90 -7.25
CA GLN A 204 -4.44 3.40 -8.36
C GLN A 204 -5.52 2.40 -8.79
N LEU A 205 -5.27 1.09 -8.68
CA LEU A 205 -6.27 0.05 -8.95
C LEU A 205 -7.30 -0.06 -7.82
N ALA A 206 -6.89 0.10 -6.56
CA ALA A 206 -7.81 0.21 -5.43
C ALA A 206 -8.71 1.45 -5.56
N VAL A 207 -8.15 2.61 -5.91
CA VAL A 207 -8.91 3.83 -6.21
C VAL A 207 -9.93 3.60 -7.34
N GLY A 208 -9.57 2.87 -8.39
CA GLY A 208 -10.52 2.49 -9.45
C GLY A 208 -11.70 1.66 -8.93
N LEU A 209 -11.45 0.65 -8.08
CA LEU A 209 -12.50 -0.15 -7.45
C LEU A 209 -13.39 0.70 -6.51
N PHE A 210 -12.82 1.68 -5.82
CA PHE A 210 -13.53 2.61 -4.94
C PHE A 210 -14.43 3.58 -5.74
N GLN A 211 -13.94 4.06 -6.89
CA GLN A 211 -14.68 4.94 -7.80
C GLN A 211 -15.83 4.22 -8.50
N GLN A 212 -15.67 2.94 -8.80
CA GLN A 212 -16.70 2.09 -9.41
C GLN A 212 -17.71 1.52 -8.38
N GLY A 213 -17.49 1.74 -7.08
CA GLY A 213 -18.34 1.17 -6.03
C GLY A 213 -18.27 -0.36 -5.95
N LEU A 214 -17.13 -0.96 -6.33
CA LEU A 214 -16.87 -2.40 -6.28
C LEU A 214 -16.08 -2.84 -5.04
N ALA A 215 -15.41 -1.89 -4.38
CA ALA A 215 -14.75 -2.09 -3.09
C ALA A 215 -14.75 -0.78 -2.28
N ASP A 216 -14.22 -0.83 -1.06
CA ASP A 216 -14.02 0.34 -0.21
C ASP A 216 -12.71 0.28 0.58
N MET A 217 -12.48 1.27 1.45
CA MET A 217 -11.25 1.39 2.25
C MET A 217 -10.79 0.08 2.87
N ASP A 218 -11.71 -0.77 3.35
CA ASP A 218 -11.37 -2.02 4.02
C ASP A 218 -10.64 -3.03 3.12
N LEU A 219 -10.67 -2.90 1.78
CA LEU A 219 -9.79 -3.66 0.86
C LEU A 219 -8.30 -3.55 1.26
N LEU A 220 -7.94 -2.46 1.91
CA LEU A 220 -6.60 -2.12 2.38
C LEU A 220 -6.33 -2.61 3.82
N LEU A 221 -7.24 -3.45 4.35
CA LEU A 221 -7.08 -4.26 5.56
C LEU A 221 -6.92 -5.76 5.24
N ASP A 222 -6.87 -6.14 3.96
CA ASP A 222 -6.64 -7.53 3.57
C ASP A 222 -5.22 -7.97 4.00
N PRO A 223 -5.03 -9.14 4.64
CA PRO A 223 -3.72 -9.62 5.09
C PRO A 223 -2.68 -9.85 3.97
N MET A 224 -3.11 -9.91 2.71
CA MET A 224 -2.21 -9.92 1.56
C MET A 224 -1.46 -8.58 1.40
N MET A 225 -2.02 -7.46 1.89
CA MET A 225 -1.43 -6.12 1.79
C MET A 225 -0.26 -5.92 2.76
N LEU A 226 0.92 -5.57 2.21
CA LEU A 226 2.07 -5.15 3.01
C LEU A 226 2.24 -3.62 2.97
N TYR A 227 2.51 -3.04 4.14
CA TYR A 227 2.74 -1.60 4.32
C TYR A 227 4.12 -1.33 4.88
N PHE A 228 4.74 -0.25 4.41
CA PHE A 228 5.93 0.27 5.07
C PHE A 228 5.53 0.94 6.40
N PRO A 229 6.38 0.86 7.43
CA PRO A 229 6.39 1.85 8.50
C PRO A 229 6.34 3.28 7.97
N PRO A 230 5.74 4.24 8.70
CA PRO A 230 5.85 5.65 8.38
C PRO A 230 7.32 6.11 8.29
N ALA A 231 7.56 7.24 7.62
CA ALA A 231 8.92 7.68 7.28
C ALA A 231 9.85 7.90 8.49
N HIS A 232 9.29 8.30 9.64
CA HIS A 232 10.03 8.72 10.83
C HIS A 232 9.95 7.71 12.01
N THR A 233 9.37 6.53 11.82
CA THR A 233 9.17 5.58 12.92
C THR A 233 10.40 4.68 13.09
N SER A 234 11.00 4.69 14.28
CA SER A 234 12.24 3.97 14.62
C SER A 234 12.08 2.45 14.83
N ILE A 235 10.85 1.94 14.82
CA ILE A 235 10.46 0.53 15.12
C ILE A 235 11.23 -0.54 14.35
N GLY A 236 11.79 -0.22 13.19
CA GLY A 236 12.60 -1.16 12.44
C GLY A 236 13.85 -1.58 13.21
N ARG A 237 14.41 -0.70 14.05
CA ARG A 237 15.65 -1.00 14.78
C ARG A 237 15.43 -2.09 15.82
N TRP A 238 16.25 -3.12 15.71
CA TRP A 238 16.27 -4.24 16.62
C TRP A 238 17.71 -4.58 17.02
N TYR A 239 17.82 -5.16 18.21
CA TYR A 239 19.04 -5.35 18.98
C TYR A 239 18.99 -6.77 19.56
N PRO A 240 19.85 -7.70 19.12
CA PRO A 240 19.76 -9.09 19.57
C PRO A 240 20.16 -9.23 21.04
N GLY A 241 19.42 -10.06 21.77
CA GLY A 241 19.72 -10.42 23.16
C GLY A 241 21.02 -11.21 23.31
N LEU A 242 21.50 -11.33 24.55
CA LEU A 242 22.76 -12.00 24.89
C LEU A 242 22.67 -13.54 24.81
N GLN A 243 21.46 -14.09 24.84
CA GLN A 243 21.20 -15.55 24.90
C GLN A 243 21.47 -16.31 23.59
N HIS A 244 21.67 -15.60 22.47
CA HIS A 244 21.72 -16.21 21.14
C HIS A 244 23.14 -16.37 20.61
N ALA A 245 23.43 -17.53 20.02
CA ALA A 245 24.72 -17.85 19.39
C ALA A 245 24.81 -17.40 17.92
N THR A 246 23.68 -17.17 17.24
CA THR A 246 23.65 -16.74 15.82
C THR A 246 22.63 -15.62 15.60
N LEU A 247 22.88 -14.81 14.57
CA LEU A 247 21.96 -13.74 14.16
C LEU A 247 20.60 -14.29 13.68
N GLN A 248 20.60 -15.47 13.05
CA GLN A 248 19.38 -16.14 12.59
C GLN A 248 18.51 -16.59 13.77
N ALA A 249 19.06 -17.29 14.76
CA ALA A 249 18.30 -17.73 15.94
C ALA A 249 17.72 -16.54 16.73
N ALA A 250 18.47 -15.44 16.83
CA ALA A 250 17.99 -14.20 17.44
C ALA A 250 16.85 -13.55 16.64
N LEU A 251 16.88 -13.64 15.31
CA LEU A 251 15.80 -13.17 14.44
C LEU A 251 14.55 -14.05 14.56
N ASP A 252 14.70 -15.37 14.55
CA ASP A 252 13.58 -16.30 14.67
C ASP A 252 12.83 -16.15 16.02
N ASP A 253 13.57 -15.85 17.09
CA ASP A 253 13.04 -15.54 18.43
C ASP A 253 12.24 -14.22 18.44
N ILE A 254 12.79 -13.10 17.95
CA ILE A 254 12.03 -11.84 17.91
C ILE A 254 10.85 -11.92 16.94
N ASP A 255 10.95 -12.67 15.84
CA ASP A 255 9.85 -12.87 14.89
C ASP A 255 8.71 -13.74 15.47
N ALA A 256 8.98 -14.54 16.52
CA ALA A 256 7.97 -15.23 17.30
C ALA A 256 7.34 -14.32 18.38
N GLN A 257 8.15 -13.51 19.08
CA GLN A 257 7.69 -12.56 20.10
C GLN A 257 6.93 -11.36 19.49
N GLU A 258 7.30 -10.94 18.28
CA GLU A 258 6.76 -9.79 17.56
C GLU A 258 6.26 -10.18 16.15
N PRO A 259 5.16 -10.96 15.99
CA PRO A 259 4.68 -11.44 14.69
C PRO A 259 4.43 -10.35 13.64
N TRP A 260 4.22 -9.11 14.06
CA TRP A 260 4.10 -7.94 13.16
C TRP A 260 5.35 -7.72 12.29
N ARG A 261 6.54 -8.15 12.71
CA ARG A 261 7.78 -8.04 11.91
C ARG A 261 7.71 -8.86 10.63
N ARG A 262 7.07 -10.04 10.70
CA ARG A 262 6.71 -10.89 9.56
C ARG A 262 5.39 -10.53 8.89
N PHE A 263 4.77 -9.40 9.28
CA PHE A 263 3.40 -9.04 8.86
C PHE A 263 2.38 -10.15 9.18
N TYR A 264 2.55 -10.84 10.32
CA TYR A 264 1.78 -12.02 10.76
C TYR A 264 1.81 -13.20 9.77
N ARG A 265 2.78 -13.24 8.85
CA ARG A 265 2.94 -14.36 7.93
C ARG A 265 3.72 -15.51 8.57
N THR A 266 3.29 -16.73 8.29
CA THR A 266 3.95 -17.98 8.72
C THR A 266 5.28 -18.15 7.96
N PRO A 267 6.41 -18.45 8.64
CA PRO A 267 7.65 -18.77 7.96
C PRO A 267 7.48 -20.01 7.06
N LEU A 268 8.17 -19.99 5.91
CA LEU A 268 8.18 -21.10 4.96
C LEU A 268 9.56 -21.77 4.95
N THR A 269 9.61 -23.09 4.89
CA THR A 269 10.86 -23.83 4.62
C THR A 269 11.31 -23.57 3.19
N VAL A 270 12.61 -23.75 2.91
CA VAL A 270 13.16 -23.60 1.55
C VAL A 270 12.39 -24.45 0.53
N ALA A 271 12.17 -25.73 0.85
CA ALA A 271 11.36 -26.64 0.02
C ALA A 271 9.92 -26.15 -0.21
N ALA A 272 9.26 -25.54 0.78
CA ALA A 272 7.92 -24.97 0.59
C ALA A 272 7.94 -23.72 -0.31
N MET A 273 8.99 -22.88 -0.22
CA MET A 273 9.15 -21.72 -1.10
C MET A 273 9.47 -22.12 -2.54
N ASP A 274 10.28 -23.16 -2.73
CA ASP A 274 10.64 -23.70 -4.04
C ASP A 274 9.45 -24.43 -4.69
N ALA A 275 8.63 -25.12 -3.89
CA ALA A 275 7.33 -25.67 -4.30
C ALA A 275 6.22 -24.60 -4.48
N HIS A 276 6.55 -23.31 -4.42
CA HIS A 276 5.62 -22.18 -4.62
C HIS A 276 4.39 -22.20 -3.69
N VAL A 277 4.55 -22.72 -2.47
CA VAL A 277 3.49 -22.74 -1.46
C VAL A 277 3.15 -21.30 -1.05
N ARG A 278 1.87 -20.93 -1.19
CA ARG A 278 1.36 -19.62 -0.72
C ARG A 278 1.64 -19.44 0.77
N CYS A 279 2.09 -18.25 1.13
CA CYS A 279 2.39 -17.92 2.51
C CYS A 279 1.07 -17.78 3.31
N ARG A 280 0.94 -18.50 4.43
CA ARG A 280 -0.23 -18.40 5.32
C ARG A 280 -0.08 -17.19 6.26
N VAL A 281 -1.21 -16.67 6.72
CA VAL A 281 -1.25 -15.63 7.77
C VAL A 281 -1.78 -16.24 9.07
N THR A 282 -1.16 -15.93 10.19
CA THR A 282 -1.61 -16.40 11.51
C THR A 282 -2.91 -15.72 11.92
N ARG A 283 -3.72 -16.41 12.75
CA ARG A 283 -5.03 -15.89 13.19
C ARG A 283 -4.94 -14.64 14.07
N ASP A 284 -3.74 -14.34 14.58
CA ASP A 284 -3.43 -13.14 15.37
C ASP A 284 -3.35 -11.87 14.50
N HIS A 285 -3.35 -11.98 13.16
CA HIS A 285 -3.38 -10.82 12.28
C HIS A 285 -4.66 -9.99 12.53
N PRO A 286 -4.54 -8.70 12.94
CA PRO A 286 -5.67 -7.90 13.42
C PRO A 286 -6.92 -7.79 12.53
N ALA A 287 -6.86 -8.12 11.24
CA ALA A 287 -8.04 -8.20 10.37
C ALA A 287 -9.03 -9.30 10.80
N PHE A 288 -8.55 -10.45 11.31
CA PHE A 288 -9.41 -11.55 11.79
C PHE A 288 -10.25 -11.16 13.03
N HIS A 289 -9.90 -10.06 13.70
CA HIS A 289 -10.61 -9.53 14.87
C HIS A 289 -11.52 -8.33 14.54
N VAL A 290 -11.76 -8.03 13.26
CA VAL A 290 -12.68 -6.98 12.80
C VAL A 290 -13.88 -7.64 12.10
N PRO A 291 -15.02 -7.88 12.78
CA PRO A 291 -16.07 -8.77 12.26
C PRO A 291 -16.65 -8.40 10.88
N ARG A 292 -16.65 -7.12 10.51
CA ARG A 292 -17.12 -6.64 9.19
C ARG A 292 -16.20 -6.98 8.01
N LEU A 293 -15.08 -7.67 8.24
CA LEU A 293 -14.08 -8.02 7.22
C LEU A 293 -14.26 -9.42 6.65
N ALA A 294 -14.86 -10.36 7.40
CA ALA A 294 -15.08 -11.71 6.93
C ALA A 294 -15.89 -11.71 5.62
N ASP A 295 -15.27 -12.23 4.54
CA ASP A 295 -15.87 -12.38 3.21
C ASP A 295 -16.46 -11.09 2.60
N LYS A 296 -16.01 -9.92 3.07
CA LYS A 296 -16.71 -8.63 2.89
C LYS A 296 -17.09 -8.29 1.44
N PHE A 297 -16.21 -8.55 0.48
CA PHE A 297 -16.40 -8.26 -0.94
C PHE A 297 -16.60 -9.55 -1.78
N VAL A 298 -16.94 -10.67 -1.14
CA VAL A 298 -17.37 -11.88 -1.85
C VAL A 298 -18.84 -11.70 -2.22
N GLN A 299 -19.17 -11.80 -3.51
CA GLN A 299 -20.56 -11.84 -3.95
C GLN A 299 -21.19 -13.16 -3.48
N GLN A 300 -22.29 -13.05 -2.72
CA GLN A 300 -23.15 -14.20 -2.41
C GLN A 300 -23.94 -14.56 -3.68
N VAL A 301 -24.02 -15.86 -3.97
CA VAL A 301 -24.69 -16.46 -5.14
C VAL A 301 -26.03 -17.05 -4.70
#